data_AF-A0A1H5JX03-F1
#
_entry.id   AF-A0A1H5JX03-F1
#
_cell.length_a   1.000
_cell.length_b   1.000
_cell.length_c   1.000
_cell.angle_alpha   90.00
_cell.angle_beta   90.00
_cell.angle_gamma   90.00
#
_symmetry.space_group_name_H-M   'P 1'
#
loop_
_entity.id
_entity.type
_entity.pdbx_description
1 polymer ?
#
loop_
_entity_poly.entity_id
_entity_poly.type
_entity_poly.pdbx_seq_one_letter_code
_entity_poly.pdbx_strand_id
1 'polypeptide(L)' 'MCPDCDDFARTVLMLGQLALYADTLGADDDFIEAVGPSLAASLPEPPPGTFPPGYDPTDGPHYPGEPS' A
#
# COMPACT_ATOMS: atom_id res chain seq x y z
N MET A 1 12.96 31.79 -5.80
CA MET A 1 12.81 30.37 -5.40
C MET A 1 13.55 29.55 -6.45
N CYS A 2 14.38 28.60 -6.03
CA CYS A 2 15.22 27.77 -6.89
C CYS A 2 14.51 26.40 -7.04
N PRO A 3 13.87 26.10 -8.18
CA PRO A 3 13.06 24.88 -8.32
C PRO A 3 13.86 23.60 -8.05
N ASP A 4 15.10 23.53 -8.56
CA ASP A 4 15.98 22.36 -8.36
C ASP A 4 16.36 22.16 -6.89
N CYS A 5 16.45 23.26 -6.13
CA CYS A 5 16.75 23.22 -4.71
C CYS A 5 15.57 22.65 -3.90
N ASP A 6 14.33 23.00 -4.30
CA ASP A 6 13.11 22.49 -3.66
C ASP A 6 12.91 20.99 -3.97
N ASP A 7 13.21 20.57 -5.20
CA ASP A 7 13.15 19.17 -5.61
C ASP A 7 14.21 18.31 -4.92
N PHE A 8 15.43 18.84 -4.77
CA PHE A 8 16.49 18.19 -4.01
C PHE A 8 16.09 18.03 -2.54
N ALA A 9 15.61 19.09 -1.89
CA ALA A 9 15.16 19.04 -0.50
C ALA A 9 14.02 18.04 -0.29
N ARG A 10 13.04 18.02 -1.21
CA ARG A 10 11.95 17.03 -1.19
C ARG A 10 12.48 15.61 -1.32
N THR A 11 13.42 15.38 -2.22
CA THR A 11 14.02 14.06 -2.45
C THR A 11 14.74 13.55 -1.21
N VAL A 12 15.58 14.38 -0.58
CA VAL A 12 16.29 14.01 0.65
C VAL A 12 15.30 13.69 1.78
N LEU A 13 14.22 14.46 1.91
CA LEU A 13 13.20 14.21 2.92
C LEU A 13 12.47 12.88 2.67
N MET A 14 12.06 12.59 1.43
CA MET A 14 11.40 11.32 1.09
C MET A 14 12.30 10.11 1.34
N LEU A 15 13.59 10.21 1.02
CA LEU A 15 14.55 9.13 1.29
C LEU A 15 14.70 8.86 2.79
N GLY A 16 14.70 9.91 3.63
CA GLY A 16 14.73 9.75 5.09
C GLY A 16 13.47 9.08 5.63
N GLN A 17 12.30 9.46 5.12
CA GLN A 17 11.03 8.83 5.50
C GLN A 17 10.98 7.35 5.07
N LEU A 18 11.48 7.03 3.87
CA LEU A 18 11.57 5.65 3.40
C LEU A 18 12.48 4.80 4.28
N ALA A 19 13.63 5.34 4.70
CA ALA A 19 14.54 4.63 5.60
C ALA A 19 13.88 4.32 6.95
N LEU A 20 13.14 5.29 7.52
CA LEU A 20 12.40 5.09 8.77
C LEU A 20 11.28 4.06 8.61
N TYR A 21 10.53 4.12 7.51
CA TYR A 21 9.50 3.13 7.19
C TYR A 21 10.08 1.71 7.15
N ALA A 22 11.19 1.52 6.44
CA ALA A 22 11.82 0.21 6.28
C ALA A 22 12.41 -0.37 7.58
N ASP A 23 12.83 0.47 8.52
CA ASP A 23 13.37 0.04 9.83
C ASP A 23 12.26 -0.21 10.87
N THR A 24 11.06 0.34 10.65
CA THR A 24 9.95 0.23 11.60
C THR A 24 9.24 -1.11 11.45
N LEU A 25 9.33 -1.94 12.48
CA LEU A 25 8.61 -3.22 12.55
C LEU A 25 7.10 -3.01 12.45
N GLY A 26 6.44 -3.73 11.55
CA GLY A 26 4.99 -3.66 11.34
C GLY A 26 4.51 -2.45 10.53
N ALA A 27 5.41 -1.63 9.98
CA ALA A 27 5.02 -0.45 9.20
C ALA A 27 4.17 -0.79 7.97
N ASP A 28 4.41 -1.94 7.34
CA ASP A 28 3.60 -2.43 6.22
C ASP A 28 2.16 -2.73 6.66
N ASP A 29 1.99 -3.43 7.78
CA ASP A 29 0.67 -3.80 8.32
C ASP A 29 -0.11 -2.54 8.75
N ASP A 30 0.55 -1.63 9.47
CA ASP A 30 -0.03 -0.34 9.89
C ASP A 30 -0.46 0.50 8.67
N PHE A 31 0.36 0.51 7.61
CA PHE A 31 0.04 1.19 6.37
C PHE A 31 -1.19 0.59 5.67
N ILE A 32 -1.26 -0.74 5.58
CA ILE A 32 -2.40 -1.45 4.99
C ILE A 32 -3.67 -1.18 5.79
N GLU A 33 -3.61 -1.24 7.13
CA GLU A 33 -4.76 -0.96 8.00
C GLU A 33 -5.27 0.47 7.79
N ALA A 34 -4.36 1.45 7.72
CA ALA A 34 -4.72 2.85 7.58
C ALA A 34 -5.27 3.20 6.18
N VAL A 35 -4.64 2.70 5.12
CA VAL A 35 -4.93 3.12 3.73
C VAL A 35 -5.94 2.20 3.04
N GLY A 36 -5.94 0.91 3.38
CA GLY A 36 -6.74 -0.14 2.75
C GLY A 36 -8.22 0.22 2.59
N PRO A 37 -8.94 0.66 3.64
CA PRO A 37 -10.36 0.97 3.54
C PRO A 37 -10.66 2.10 2.55
N SER A 38 -9.84 3.15 2.57
CA SER A 38 -10.01 4.31 1.68
C SER A 38 -9.69 3.95 0.23
N LEU A 39 -8.65 3.14 0.02
CA LEU A 39 -8.29 2.64 -1.30
C LEU A 39 -9.41 1.77 -1.86
N ALA A 40 -9.89 0.78 -1.09
CA ALA A 40 -10.98 -0.10 -1.48
C ALA A 40 -12.25 0.68 -1.85
N ALA A 41 -12.62 1.69 -1.06
CA ALA A 41 -13.78 2.54 -1.33
C ALA A 41 -13.61 3.44 -2.58
N SER A 42 -12.37 3.72 -2.98
CA SER A 42 -12.07 4.54 -4.17
C SER A 42 -12.09 3.75 -5.48
N LEU A 43 -12.01 2.41 -5.40
CA LEU A 43 -11.99 1.56 -6.58
C LEU A 43 -13.39 1.51 -7.23
N PRO A 44 -13.48 1.50 -8.56
CA PRO A 44 -14.75 1.30 -9.24
C PRO A 44 -15.37 -0.04 -8.88
N GLU A 45 -16.70 -0.10 -8.85
CA GLU A 45 -17.42 -1.37 -8.68
C GLU A 45 -16.99 -2.35 -9.78
N PRO A 46 -16.57 -3.58 -9.43
CA PRO A 46 -16.15 -4.54 -10.40
C PRO A 46 -17.31 -4.98 -11.32
N PRO A 47 -17.04 -5.30 -12.59
CA PRO A 47 -18.05 -5.81 -13.50
C PRO A 47 -18.80 -7.04 -12.94
N PRO A 48 -20.08 -7.27 -13.32
CA PRO A 48 -20.78 -8.49 -12.95
C PRO A 48 -20.01 -9.74 -13.39
N GLY A 49 -19.88 -10.72 -12.49
CA GLY A 49 -19.14 -11.97 -12.75
C GLY A 49 -17.63 -11.86 -12.61
N THR A 50 -17.09 -10.72 -12.16
CA THR A 50 -15.64 -10.57 -11.85
C THR A 50 -15.20 -11.54 -10.75
N PHE A 51 -16.05 -11.73 -9.74
CA PHE A 51 -15.76 -12.63 -8.63
C PHE A 51 -16.52 -13.95 -8.77
N PRO A 52 -15.86 -15.11 -8.59
CA PRO A 52 -16.51 -16.40 -8.64
C PRO A 52 -17.51 -16.58 -7.48
N PRO A 53 -18.49 -17.50 -7.61
CA PRO A 53 -19.37 -17.84 -6.49
C PRO A 53 -18.56 -18.36 -5.30
N GLY A 54 -18.77 -17.77 -4.12
CA GLY A 54 -18.02 -18.10 -2.91
C GLY A 54 -16.65 -17.41 -2.81
N TYR A 55 -16.37 -16.41 -3.65
CA TYR A 55 -15.21 -15.54 -3.47
C TYR A 55 -15.28 -14.83 -2.12
N ASP A 56 -14.26 -15.02 -1.30
CA ASP A 56 -14.03 -14.27 -0.08
C ASP A 56 -13.11 -13.08 -0.41
N PRO A 57 -13.58 -11.82 -0.30
CA PRO A 57 -12.77 -10.63 -0.54
C PRO A 57 -11.60 -10.46 0.43
N THR A 58 -11.60 -11.21 1.54
CA THR A 58 -10.56 -11.22 2.57
C THR A 58 -9.54 -12.33 2.37
N ASP A 59 -9.82 -13.29 1.48
CA ASP A 59 -8.89 -14.35 1.10
C ASP A 59 -7.92 -13.79 0.05
N GLY A 60 -6.75 -13.37 0.51
CA GLY A 60 -5.71 -12.80 -0.32
C GLY A 60 -5.12 -13.82 -1.31
N PRO A 61 -4.38 -13.37 -2.34
CA PRO A 61 -3.66 -14.29 -3.20
C PRO A 61 -2.58 -15.03 -2.40
N HIS A 62 -2.40 -16.32 -2.65
CA HIS A 62 -1.41 -17.12 -1.94
C HIS A 62 0.02 -16.68 -2.34
N TYR A 63 0.73 -16.04 -1.42
CA TYR A 63 2.07 -15.53 -1.69
C TYR A 63 3.14 -16.62 -1.43
N PRO A 64 4.24 -16.65 -2.22
CA PRO A 64 5.30 -17.61 -1.98
C PRO A 64 5.92 -17.42 -0.59
N GLY A 65 5.83 -18.45 0.26
CA GLY A 65 6.41 -18.46 1.61
C GLY A 65 5.40 -18.40 2.76
N GLU A 66 4.10 -18.32 2.47
CA GLU A 66 3.07 -18.44 3.52
C GLU A 66 3.04 -19.88 4.09
N PRO A 67 3.00 -20.03 5.43
CA PRO A 67 2.85 -21.34 6.06
C PRO A 67 1.45 -21.90 5.76
N SER A 68 1.43 -23.18 5.35
CA SER A 68 0.21 -23.96 5.08
C SER A 68 -0.61 -24.27 6.33
#